data_AF-A0AA35JQH5-F1
#
_entry.id   AF-A0AA35JQH5-F1
#
_cell.length_a   1.000
_cell.length_b   1.000
_cell.length_c   1.000
_cell.angle_alpha   90.00
_cell.angle_beta   90.00
_cell.angle_gamma   90.00
#
_symmetry.space_group_name_H-M   'P 1'
#
loop_
_entity.id
_entity.type
_entity.pdbx_description
1 polymer ?
#
loop_
_entity_poly.entity_id
_entity_poly.type
_entity_poly.pdbx_seq_one_letter_code
_entity_poly.pdbx_strand_id
1 'polypeptide(L)'
;MISPLHFLEVKLGKRPQPVKSELDEEEERRKRRREKNKVAAARCRNKKKERTEFLQRESERLELMNAELKAQIEELKQERQQLILMLNRHRPTCIVRTDSVKTPENEANPLLEQLEKK
;
A
#
# COMPACT_ATOMS: atom_id res chain seq x y z
N MET A 1 -51.24 42.57 -38.38
CA MET A 1 -50.84 43.88 -37.84
C MET A 1 -49.66 43.67 -36.90
N ILE A 2 -48.53 44.33 -37.19
CA ILE A 2 -47.45 44.74 -36.28
C ILE A 2 -46.54 43.61 -35.71
N SER A 3 -45.36 43.42 -36.35
CA SER A 3 -44.07 43.01 -35.75
C SER A 3 -43.69 43.94 -34.58
N PRO A 4 -42.79 43.65 -33.60
CA PRO A 4 -41.53 42.90 -33.81
C PRO A 4 -40.94 42.10 -32.61
N LEU A 5 -40.31 40.96 -32.91
CA LEU A 5 -39.28 40.37 -32.05
C LEU A 5 -38.05 41.31 -32.00
N HIS A 6 -38.03 42.26 -31.08
CA HIS A 6 -36.79 42.88 -30.58
C HIS A 6 -36.26 42.02 -29.44
N PHE A 7 -35.85 40.79 -29.74
CA PHE A 7 -34.99 40.02 -28.84
C PHE A 7 -33.54 40.31 -29.22
N LEU A 8 -33.02 41.40 -28.67
CA LEU A 8 -31.61 41.59 -28.36
C LEU A 8 -30.62 41.17 -29.47
N GLU A 9 -30.48 42.04 -30.47
CA GLU A 9 -29.16 42.26 -31.08
C GLU A 9 -28.21 42.81 -29.99
N VAL A 10 -27.76 41.94 -29.08
CA VAL A 10 -26.49 42.18 -28.39
C VAL A 10 -25.47 42.05 -29.49
N LYS A 11 -25.04 43.19 -30.04
CA LYS A 11 -23.84 43.31 -30.85
C LYS A 11 -22.78 42.44 -30.19
N LEU A 12 -22.48 41.28 -30.79
CA LEU A 12 -21.24 40.57 -30.52
C LEU A 12 -20.15 41.57 -30.85
N GLY A 13 -19.71 42.31 -29.83
CA GLY A 13 -18.61 43.26 -29.93
C GLY A 13 -17.46 42.47 -30.50
N LYS A 14 -17.14 42.71 -31.78
CA LYS A 14 -15.97 42.16 -32.43
C LYS A 14 -14.80 42.50 -31.52
N ARG A 15 -14.26 41.47 -30.85
CA ARG A 15 -13.02 41.59 -30.09
C ARG A 15 -12.02 42.24 -31.05
N PRO A 16 -11.35 43.36 -30.67
CA PRO A 16 -10.34 43.96 -31.52
C PRO A 16 -9.40 42.85 -31.98
N GLN A 17 -9.14 42.76 -33.29
CA GLN A 17 -8.23 41.74 -33.79
C GLN A 17 -6.88 42.00 -33.11
N PRO A 18 -6.33 41.03 -32.38
CA PRO A 18 -5.09 41.22 -31.65
C PRO A 18 -4.00 41.60 -32.63
N VAL A 19 -3.25 42.66 -32.31
CA VAL A 19 -2.10 43.08 -33.12
C VAL A 19 -1.06 41.96 -33.11
N LYS A 20 -0.31 41.76 -34.21
CA LYS A 20 0.60 40.61 -34.38
C LYS A 20 1.56 40.40 -33.19
N SER A 21 2.05 41.48 -32.58
CA SER A 21 2.88 41.42 -31.37
C SER A 21 2.16 40.80 -30.17
N GLU A 22 0.88 41.10 -29.96
CA GLU A 22 0.07 40.49 -28.89
C GLU A 22 -0.16 38.99 -29.14
N LEU A 23 -0.29 38.57 -30.41
CA LEU A 23 -0.41 37.16 -30.79
C LEU A 23 0.88 36.39 -30.51
N ASP A 24 2.03 36.98 -30.85
CA ASP A 24 3.35 36.38 -30.62
C ASP A 24 3.65 36.23 -29.11
N GLU A 25 3.32 37.25 -28.31
CA GLU A 25 3.42 37.20 -26.85
C GLU A 25 2.46 36.16 -26.23
N GLU A 26 1.24 36.03 -26.77
CA GLU A 26 0.29 35.02 -26.34
C GLU A 26 0.78 33.61 -26.66
N GLU A 27 1.40 33.41 -27.83
CA GLU A 27 1.99 32.14 -28.23
C GLU A 27 3.14 31.72 -27.31
N GLU A 28 4.06 32.64 -27.00
CA GLU A 28 5.15 32.39 -26.06
C GLU A 28 4.63 32.09 -24.64
N ARG A 29 3.60 32.81 -24.18
CA ARG A 29 2.93 32.51 -22.91
C ARG A 29 2.31 31.12 -22.92
N ARG A 30 1.68 30.71 -24.02
CA ARG A 30 1.09 29.38 -24.20
C ARG A 30 2.16 28.29 -24.21
N LYS A 31 3.29 28.54 -24.87
CA LYS A 31 4.47 27.65 -24.87
C LYS A 31 5.03 27.44 -23.47
N ARG A 32 5.24 28.51 -22.70
CA ARG A 32 5.69 28.42 -21.29
C ARG A 32 4.71 27.63 -20.41
N ARG A 33 3.40 27.81 -20.61
CA ARG A 33 2.37 27.04 -19.89
C ARG A 33 2.44 25.55 -20.23
N ARG A 34 2.58 25.20 -21.51
CA ARG A 34 2.73 23.81 -21.97
C ARG A 34 3.99 23.16 -21.39
N GLU A 35 5.12 23.86 -21.38
CA GLU A 35 6.36 23.31 -20.80
C GLU A 35 6.22 23.07 -19.29
N LYS A 36 5.62 24.02 -18.56
CA LYS A 36 5.31 23.83 -17.13
C LYS A 36 4.38 22.63 -16.90
N ASN A 37 3.32 22.48 -17.70
CA ASN A 37 2.40 21.36 -17.59
C ASN A 37 3.08 20.02 -17.93
N LYS A 38 3.94 19.99 -18.94
CA LYS A 38 4.76 18.82 -19.30
C LYS A 38 5.62 18.36 -18.13
N VAL A 39 6.32 19.28 -17.46
CA VAL A 39 7.12 18.97 -16.27
C VAL A 39 6.23 18.52 -15.11
N ALA A 40 5.09 19.18 -14.87
CA ALA A 40 4.16 18.80 -13.82
C ALA A 40 3.57 17.40 -14.04
N ALA A 41 3.20 17.06 -15.27
CA ALA A 41 2.70 15.74 -15.65
C ALA A 41 3.77 14.66 -15.47
N ALA A 42 5.01 14.93 -15.88
CA ALA A 42 6.14 14.03 -15.65
C ALA A 42 6.38 13.80 -14.16
N ARG A 43 6.40 14.87 -13.34
CA ARG A 43 6.53 14.77 -11.88
C ARG A 43 5.39 13.97 -11.25
N CYS A 44 4.16 14.17 -11.68
CA CYS A 44 3.00 13.41 -11.19
C CYS A 44 3.14 11.91 -11.51
N ARG A 45 3.51 11.58 -12.75
CA ARG A 45 3.75 10.19 -13.18
C ARG A 45 4.89 9.55 -12.39
N ASN A 46 6.02 10.24 -12.24
CA ASN A 46 7.17 9.75 -11.48
C ASN A 46 6.82 9.55 -10.00
N LYS A 47 6.15 10.51 -9.36
CA LYS A 47 5.73 10.38 -7.96
C LYS A 47 4.78 9.20 -7.76
N LYS A 48 3.87 8.95 -8.71
CA LYS A 48 3.00 7.76 -8.68
C LYS A 48 3.82 6.47 -8.81
N LYS A 49 4.76 6.43 -9.75
CA LYS A 49 5.65 5.29 -9.99
C LYS A 49 6.53 4.98 -8.76
N GLU A 50 7.20 5.99 -8.22
CA GLU A 50 8.02 5.86 -7.00
C GLU A 50 7.20 5.36 -5.82
N ARG A 51 5.97 5.88 -5.63
CA ARG A 51 5.08 5.40 -4.57
C ARG A 51 4.69 3.94 -4.76
N THR A 52 4.37 3.51 -5.98
CA THR A 52 4.04 2.10 -6.25
C THR A 52 5.25 1.19 -6.07
N GLU A 53 6.43 1.60 -6.52
CA GLU A 53 7.67 0.84 -6.35
C GLU A 53 8.11 0.74 -4.88
N PHE A 54 7.86 1.79 -4.09
CA PHE A 54 8.10 1.76 -2.65
C PHE A 54 7.18 0.76 -1.97
N LEU A 55 5.87 0.83 -2.23
CA LEU A 55 4.89 -0.08 -1.63
C LEU A 55 5.15 -1.54 -2.03
N GLN A 56 5.52 -1.80 -3.28
CA GLN A 56 5.85 -3.13 -3.75
C GLN A 56 7.06 -3.72 -3.01
N ARG A 57 8.17 -2.95 -2.92
CA ARG A 57 9.36 -3.37 -2.18
C ARG A 57 9.09 -3.58 -0.70
N GLU A 58 8.27 -2.74 -0.09
CA GLU A 58 7.89 -2.90 1.31
C GLU A 58 7.03 -4.15 1.53
N SER A 59 6.11 -4.47 0.61
CA SER A 59 5.33 -5.72 0.63
C SER A 59 6.26 -6.93 0.58
N GLU A 60 7.17 -6.97 -0.39
CA GLU A 60 8.13 -8.06 -0.55
C GLU A 60 9.01 -8.23 0.69
N ARG A 61 9.49 -7.12 1.26
CA ARG A 61 10.29 -7.13 2.49
C ARG A 61 9.51 -7.71 3.67
N LEU A 62 8.25 -7.31 3.82
CA LEU A 62 7.38 -7.81 4.90
C LEU A 62 7.02 -9.29 4.71
N GLU A 63 6.80 -9.74 3.48
CA GLU A 63 6.56 -11.15 3.16
C GLU A 63 7.76 -12.03 3.50
N LEU A 64 8.98 -11.58 3.15
CA LEU A 64 10.22 -12.27 3.51
C LEU A 64 10.38 -12.36 5.03
N MET A 65 10.22 -11.24 5.74
CA MET A 65 10.33 -11.21 7.20
C MET A 65 9.27 -12.08 7.88
N ASN A 66 8.04 -12.13 7.32
CA ASN A 66 6.99 -13.00 7.82
C ASN A 66 7.33 -14.48 7.64
N ALA A 67 7.87 -14.86 6.48
CA ALA A 67 8.31 -16.22 6.21
C ALA A 67 9.44 -16.65 7.14
N GLU A 68 10.42 -15.77 7.37
CA GLU A 68 11.53 -16.01 8.29
C GLU A 68 11.03 -16.21 9.74
N LEU A 69 10.17 -15.31 10.23
CA LEU A 69 9.61 -15.44 11.58
C LEU A 69 8.77 -16.72 11.74
N LYS A 70 8.00 -17.11 10.72
CA LYS A 70 7.26 -18.39 10.73
C LYS A 70 8.19 -19.59 10.79
N ALA A 71 9.32 -19.56 10.06
CA ALA A 71 10.31 -20.63 10.12
C ALA A 71 10.94 -20.73 11.53
N GLN A 72 11.33 -19.60 12.13
CA GLN A 72 11.87 -19.56 13.49
C GLN A 72 10.86 -20.08 14.53
N ILE A 73 9.58 -19.73 14.39
CA ILE A 73 8.51 -20.27 15.27
C ILE A 73 8.44 -21.79 15.16
N GLU A 74 8.50 -22.33 13.95
CA GLU A 74 8.42 -23.77 13.74
C GLU A 74 9.63 -24.51 14.28
N GLU A 75 10.83 -23.97 14.07
CA GLU A 75 12.08 -24.50 14.64
C GLU A 75 12.02 -24.55 16.18
N LEU A 76 11.61 -23.44 16.82
CA LEU A 76 11.47 -23.38 18.27
C LEU A 76 10.41 -24.34 18.82
N LYS A 77 9.31 -24.55 18.08
CA LYS A 77 8.30 -25.55 18.45
C LYS A 77 8.87 -26.97 18.40
N GLN A 78 9.66 -27.29 17.38
CA GLN A 78 10.30 -28.59 17.25
C GLN A 78 11.31 -28.82 18.37
N GLU A 79 12.17 -27.83 18.67
CA GLU A 79 13.12 -27.92 19.78
C GLU A 79 12.40 -28.13 21.12
N ARG A 80 11.34 -27.36 21.39
CA ARG A 80 10.50 -27.54 22.59
C ARG A 80 9.95 -28.96 22.68
N GLN A 81 9.43 -29.49 21.57
CA GLN A 81 8.87 -30.85 21.53
C GLN A 81 9.93 -31.91 21.81
N GLN A 82 11.15 -31.74 21.27
CA GLN A 82 12.28 -32.64 21.54
C GLN A 82 12.70 -32.60 23.02
N LEU A 83 12.79 -31.40 23.62
CA LEU A 83 13.11 -31.25 25.04
C LEU A 83 12.04 -31.89 25.93
N ILE A 84 10.75 -31.70 25.61
CA ILE A 84 9.63 -32.36 26.32
C ILE A 84 9.75 -33.89 26.23
N LEU A 85 10.05 -34.43 25.04
CA LEU A 85 10.26 -35.87 24.85
C LEU A 85 11.41 -36.40 25.73
N MET A 86 12.54 -35.68 25.75
CA MET A 86 13.70 -36.04 26.57
C MET A 86 13.36 -36.06 28.07
N LEU A 87 12.65 -35.03 28.54
CA LEU A 87 12.20 -34.94 29.93
C LEU A 87 11.23 -36.08 30.28
N ASN A 88 10.26 -36.37 29.41
CA ASN A 88 9.30 -37.46 29.62
C ASN A 88 9.98 -38.82 29.69
N ARG A 89 11.00 -39.07 28.87
CA ARG A 89 11.81 -40.30 28.93
C ARG A 89 12.61 -40.43 30.22
N HIS A 90 13.15 -39.32 30.73
CA HIS A 90 13.91 -39.32 31.99
C HIS A 90 13.01 -39.51 33.22
N ARG A 91 11.80 -38.94 33.21
CA ARG A 91 10.85 -38.90 34.33
C ARG A 91 10.66 -40.22 35.10
N PRO A 92 10.46 -41.41 34.48
CA PRO A 92 10.30 -42.66 35.22
C PRO A 92 11.55 -43.09 36.02
N THR A 93 12.73 -42.63 35.60
CA THR A 93 14.04 -42.92 36.22
C THR A 93 14.51 -41.83 37.18
N CYS A 94 13.79 -40.70 37.25
CA CYS A 94 14.18 -39.56 38.07
C CYS A 94 13.93 -39.84 39.56
N ILE A 95 14.99 -39.69 40.36
CA ILE A 95 14.97 -39.89 41.82
C ILE A 95 14.24 -38.73 42.53
N VAL A 96 14.27 -37.53 41.92
CA VAL A 96 13.56 -36.34 42.39
C VAL A 96 12.16 -36.34 41.78
N ARG A 97 11.26 -37.19 42.29
CA ARG A 97 9.88 -37.26 41.78
C ARG A 97 9.11 -35.99 42.17
N THR A 98 8.95 -35.08 41.22
CA THR A 98 7.97 -34.00 41.29
C THR A 98 6.82 -34.32 40.33
N ASP A 99 5.67 -34.62 40.91
CA ASP A 99 4.48 -35.05 40.18
C ASP A 99 3.77 -33.89 39.44
N SER A 100 4.45 -32.74 39.27
CA SER A 100 3.77 -31.44 39.11
C SER A 100 4.11 -30.66 37.84
N VAL A 101 4.41 -31.34 36.72
CA VAL A 101 4.20 -30.72 35.40
C VAL A 101 3.32 -31.66 34.58
N LYS A 102 2.01 -31.47 34.68
CA LYS A 102 1.08 -31.84 33.62
C LYS A 102 1.29 -30.79 32.54
N THR A 103 2.05 -31.10 31.50
CA THR A 103 2.00 -30.31 30.26
C THR A 103 0.57 -30.43 29.75
N PRO A 104 -0.23 -29.35 29.71
CA PRO A 104 -1.48 -29.41 28.98
C PRO A 104 -1.09 -29.55 27.50
N GLU A 105 -1.47 -30.66 26.88
CA GLU A 105 -1.29 -30.92 25.45
C GLU A 105 -2.13 -30.00 24.54
N ASN A 106 -2.64 -28.88 25.07
CA ASN A 106 -3.63 -28.07 24.38
C ASN A 106 -3.25 -26.59 24.40
N GLU A 107 -2.26 -26.24 23.59
CA GLU A 107 -2.22 -24.91 22.97
C GLU A 107 -2.85 -25.05 21.59
N ALA A 108 -4.19 -25.16 21.55
CA ALA A 108 -4.92 -24.68 20.39
C ALA A 108 -4.45 -23.24 20.17
N ASN A 109 -3.74 -23.01 19.07
CA ASN A 109 -3.26 -21.70 18.68
C ASN A 109 -4.50 -20.78 18.56
N PRO A 110 -4.72 -19.82 19.48
CA PRO A 110 -5.98 -19.05 19.52
C PRO A 110 -6.22 -18.26 18.23
N LEU A 111 -5.16 -18.03 17.45
CA LEU A 111 -5.22 -17.36 16.17
C LEU A 111 -5.65 -18.28 15.01
N LEU A 112 -5.37 -19.60 15.11
CA LEU A 112 -5.80 -20.60 14.12
C LEU A 112 -7.31 -20.86 14.26
N GLU A 113 -7.80 -20.92 15.49
CA GLU A 113 -9.22 -21.16 15.79
C GLU A 113 -10.15 -20.00 15.36
N GLN A 114 -9.60 -18.79 15.20
CA GLN A 114 -10.31 -17.63 14.66
C GLN A 114 -10.38 -17.61 13.13
N LEU A 115 -9.48 -18.33 12.44
CA LEU A 115 -9.44 -18.41 10.98
C LEU A 115 -10.33 -19.53 10.43
N GLU A 116 -10.53 -20.60 11.19
CA GLU A 116 -11.42 -21.72 10.81
C GLU A 116 -12.92 -21.40 10.95
N LYS A 117 -13.27 -20.33 11.68
CA LYS A 117 -14.66 -19.90 11.94
C LYS A 117 -15.18 -18.83 10.96
N LYS A 118 -14.51 -18.63 9.82
CA LYS A 118 -14.95 -17.70 8.75
C LYS A 118 -15.18 -18.41 7.43
#